data_AF-A0A6L6VRK8-F1
#
_entry.id   AF-A0A6L6VRK8-F1
#
_cell.length_a   1.000
_cell.length_b   1.000
_cell.length_c   1.000
_cell.angle_alpha   90.00
_cell.angle_beta   90.00
_cell.angle_gamma   90.00
#
_symmetry.space_group_name_H-M   'P 1'
#
loop_
_entity.id
_entity.type
_entity.pdbx_description
1 polymer ?
#
loop_
_entity_poly.entity_id
_entity_poly.type
_entity_poly.pdbx_seq_one_letter_code
_entity_poly.pdbx_strand_id
1 'polypeptide(L)'
;MHQARTLKQKIQNRVARTKKTDVFLPRDFADLSGEDQVLRALRSLVHDGALMRLGYGVYARAMRSRLSGQLIVSSSNGFHSAALQALNKLGVAWEQSDSTKAYNEGRSTQIPVNPTVKVKARFNRRLSDGRAELRVER
;
A
#
# COMPACT_ATOMS: atom_id res chain seq x y z
N MET A 1 10.70 15.83 32.37
CA MET A 1 10.13 14.46 32.29
C MET A 1 9.87 14.13 30.82
N HIS A 2 10.52 13.13 30.24
CA HIS A 2 10.16 12.64 28.91
C HIS A 2 8.96 11.71 29.03
N GLN A 3 7.81 12.09 28.47
CA GLN A 3 6.66 11.19 28.41
C GLN A 3 6.95 10.02 27.48
N ALA A 4 6.55 8.82 27.90
CA ALA A 4 6.62 7.62 27.06
C ALA A 4 5.74 7.82 25.82
N ARG A 5 6.29 7.50 24.63
CA ARG A 5 5.55 7.61 23.37
C ARG A 5 4.37 6.64 23.35
N THR A 6 3.22 7.12 22.87
CA THR A 6 2.02 6.29 22.66
C THR A 6 2.26 5.26 21.55
N LEU A 7 1.46 4.19 21.50
CA LEU A 7 1.54 3.19 20.43
C LEU A 7 1.39 3.82 19.04
N LYS A 8 0.43 4.73 18.87
CA LYS A 8 0.22 5.52 17.64
C LYS A 8 1.50 6.24 17.22
N GLN A 9 2.16 6.95 18.16
CA GLN A 9 3.42 7.65 17.88
C GLN A 9 4.56 6.68 17.54
N LYS A 10 4.66 5.51 18.19
CA LYS A 10 5.66 4.49 17.85
C LYS A 10 5.47 3.98 16.42
N ILE A 11 4.23 3.64 16.05
CA ILE A 11 3.87 3.20 14.69
C ILE A 11 4.13 4.31 13.68
N GLN A 12 3.68 5.54 13.93
CA GLN A 12 3.90 6.68 13.05
C GLN A 12 5.39 6.94 12.81
N ASN A 13 6.21 6.89 13.85
CA ASN A 13 7.65 7.05 13.73
C ASN A 13 8.29 5.91 12.92
N ARG A 14 7.86 4.66 13.10
CA ARG A 14 8.35 3.53 12.31
C ARG A 14 7.96 3.68 10.83
N VAL A 15 6.72 4.06 10.55
CA VAL A 15 6.26 4.39 9.19
C VAL A 15 7.15 5.50 8.62
N ALA A 16 7.33 6.63 9.31
CA ALA A 16 8.14 7.76 8.84
C ALA A 16 9.60 7.37 8.53
N ARG A 17 10.21 6.52 9.36
CA ARG A 17 11.61 6.09 9.19
C ARG A 17 11.83 5.00 8.15
N THR A 18 10.79 4.22 7.82
CA THR A 18 10.91 3.12 6.86
C THR A 18 10.99 3.67 5.44
N LYS A 19 12.16 3.54 4.80
CA LYS A 19 12.37 3.99 3.41
C LYS A 19 12.21 2.87 2.36
N LYS A 20 12.33 1.61 2.79
CA LYS A 20 12.33 0.44 1.89
C LYS A 20 10.96 0.07 1.31
N THR A 21 9.89 0.62 1.86
CA THR A 21 8.51 0.32 1.45
C THR A 21 7.58 1.42 1.90
N ASP A 22 6.51 1.62 1.13
CA ASP A 22 5.40 2.50 1.46
C ASP A 22 4.17 1.74 1.93
N VAL A 23 4.21 0.41 1.99
CA VAL A 23 3.09 -0.42 2.39
C VAL A 23 3.36 -1.04 3.75
N PHE A 24 2.33 -1.12 4.59
CA PHE A 24 2.41 -1.63 5.95
C PHE A 24 1.25 -2.59 6.22
N LEU A 25 1.58 -3.71 6.86
CA LEU A 25 0.66 -4.72 7.36
C LEU A 25 0.62 -4.65 8.89
N PRO A 26 -0.47 -5.09 9.57
CA PRO A 26 -0.52 -5.17 11.03
C PRO A 26 0.67 -5.93 11.64
N ARG A 27 1.08 -7.02 11.00
CA ARG A 27 2.23 -7.83 11.43
C ARG A 27 3.58 -7.10 11.43
N ASP A 28 3.71 -5.99 10.71
CA ASP A 28 4.94 -5.17 10.73
C ASP A 28 5.13 -4.43 12.08
N PHE A 29 4.12 -4.50 12.96
CA PHE A 29 4.10 -3.86 14.27
C PHE A 29 3.75 -4.83 15.40
N ALA A 30 3.80 -6.14 15.15
CA ALA A 30 3.46 -7.17 16.15
C ALA A 30 4.37 -7.14 17.38
N ASP A 31 5.58 -6.57 17.26
CA ASP A 31 6.52 -6.34 18.35
C ASP A 31 6.15 -5.14 19.25
N LEU A 32 5.22 -4.28 18.82
CA LEU A 32 4.85 -3.07 19.57
C LEU A 32 3.64 -3.27 20.48
N SER A 33 2.68 -4.10 20.07
CA SER A 33 1.44 -4.38 20.82
C SER A 33 0.65 -5.53 20.19
N GLY A 34 -0.44 -5.93 20.85
CA GLY A 34 -1.40 -6.89 20.30
C GLY A 34 -2.14 -6.34 19.07
N GLU A 35 -2.64 -7.27 18.24
CA GLU A 35 -3.20 -6.96 16.91
C GLU A 35 -4.31 -5.92 16.96
N ASP A 36 -5.26 -6.02 17.89
CA ASP A 36 -6.36 -5.06 18.03
C ASP A 36 -5.88 -3.63 18.32
N GLN A 37 -4.85 -3.48 19.15
CA GLN A 37 -4.28 -2.18 19.48
C GLN A 37 -3.53 -1.59 18.30
N VAL A 38 -2.80 -2.43 17.55
CA VAL A 38 -2.14 -2.04 16.29
C VAL A 38 -3.18 -1.60 15.27
N LEU A 39 -4.27 -2.35 15.08
CA LEU A 39 -5.34 -2.00 14.15
C LEU A 39 -6.02 -0.69 14.53
N ARG A 40 -6.29 -0.45 15.82
CA ARG A 40 -6.83 0.83 16.31
C ARG A 40 -5.89 2.00 15.99
N ALA A 41 -4.59 1.83 16.26
CA ALA A 41 -3.60 2.86 15.97
C ALA A 41 -3.46 3.13 14.46
N LEU A 42 -3.45 2.08 13.61
CA LEU A 42 -3.43 2.22 12.15
C LEU A 42 -4.68 2.94 11.63
N ARG A 43 -5.88 2.63 12.16
CA ARG A 43 -7.12 3.36 11.82
C ARG A 43 -7.03 4.84 12.20
N SER A 44 -6.45 5.17 13.36
CA SER A 44 -6.24 6.57 13.73
C SER A 44 -5.26 7.27 12.79
N LEU A 45 -4.18 6.61 12.35
CA LEU A 45 -3.25 7.18 11.37
C LEU A 45 -3.88 7.35 9.97
N VAL A 46 -4.85 6.51 9.62
CA VAL A 46 -5.66 6.70 8.41
C VAL A 46 -6.57 7.93 8.56
N HIS A 47 -7.22 8.09 9.70
CA HIS A 47 -8.04 9.27 9.98
C HIS A 47 -7.23 10.57 9.93
N ASP A 48 -6.01 10.56 10.48
CA ASP A 48 -5.09 11.71 10.43
C ASP A 48 -4.51 11.99 9.02
N GLY A 49 -4.73 11.11 8.05
CA GLY A 49 -4.14 11.22 6.70
C GLY A 49 -2.66 10.87 6.62
N ALA A 50 -2.06 10.26 7.66
CA ALA A 50 -0.69 9.76 7.59
C ALA A 50 -0.60 8.44 6.79
N LEU A 51 -1.68 7.67 6.80
CA LEU A 51 -1.83 6.43 6.05
C LEU A 51 -3.11 6.46 5.20
N MET A 52 -3.16 5.62 4.19
CA MET A 52 -4.34 5.32 3.39
C MET A 52 -4.60 3.82 3.46
N ARG A 53 -5.86 3.42 3.68
CA ARG A 53 -6.22 2.00 3.66
C ARG A 53 -6.42 1.55 2.22
N LEU A 54 -5.62 0.59 1.75
CA LEU A 54 -5.76 0.02 0.41
C LEU A 54 -6.71 -1.18 0.38
N GLY A 55 -6.85 -1.89 1.49
CA GLY A 55 -7.70 -3.07 1.57
C GLY A 55 -7.74 -3.65 2.98
N TYR A 56 -8.20 -4.90 3.10
CA TYR A 56 -8.19 -5.59 4.38
C TYR A 56 -6.76 -5.79 4.88
N GLY A 57 -6.42 -5.16 6.01
CA GLY A 57 -5.10 -5.26 6.64
C GLY A 57 -3.94 -4.71 5.80
N VAL A 58 -4.21 -3.85 4.80
CA VAL A 58 -3.18 -3.25 3.94
C VAL A 58 -3.29 -1.74 4.00
N TYR A 59 -2.21 -1.09 4.41
CA TYR A 59 -2.11 0.36 4.57
C TYR A 59 -0.94 0.87 3.74
N ALA A 60 -1.11 2.00 3.06
CA ALA A 60 -0.04 2.67 2.35
C ALA A 60 0.28 4.01 3.00
N ARG A 61 1.53 4.45 2.92
CA ARG A 61 1.94 5.81 3.24
C ARG A 61 1.13 6.77 2.39
N ALA A 62 0.51 7.74 3.04
CA ALA A 62 -0.25 8.76 2.36
C ALA A 62 0.50 10.09 2.38
N MET A 63 0.25 10.91 1.37
CA MET A 63 0.66 12.31 1.32
C MET A 63 -0.47 13.16 0.77
N ARG A 64 -0.50 14.44 1.16
CA ARG A 64 -1.41 15.40 0.56
C ARG A 64 -0.84 15.85 -0.78
N SER A 65 -1.60 15.65 -1.86
CA SER A 65 -1.22 16.14 -3.19
C SER A 65 -1.07 17.66 -3.17
N ARG A 66 0.08 18.17 -3.64
CA ARG A 66 0.29 19.61 -3.79
C ARG A 66 -0.59 20.23 -4.88
N LEU A 67 -1.04 19.42 -5.85
CA LEU A 67 -1.86 19.86 -6.98
C LEU A 67 -3.35 19.89 -6.63
N SER A 68 -3.86 18.79 -6.05
CA SER A 68 -5.31 18.64 -5.81
C SER A 68 -5.72 18.89 -4.35
N GLY A 69 -4.77 18.95 -3.42
CA GLY A 69 -5.04 18.95 -1.98
C GLY A 69 -5.63 17.65 -1.44
N GLN A 70 -5.85 16.64 -2.30
CA GLN A 70 -6.42 15.36 -1.91
C GLN A 70 -5.35 14.43 -1.36
N LEU A 71 -5.77 13.52 -0.48
CA LEU A 71 -4.89 12.47 0.02
C LEU A 71 -4.61 11.45 -1.09
N ILE A 72 -3.34 11.14 -1.31
CA ILE A 72 -2.89 10.18 -2.33
C ILE A 72 -1.83 9.24 -1.74
N VAL A 73 -1.64 8.08 -2.38
CA VAL A 73 -0.54 7.15 -2.05
C VAL A 73 0.80 7.81 -2.37
N SER A 74 1.72 7.80 -1.40
CA SER A 74 3.03 8.47 -1.50
C SER A 74 4.07 7.72 -2.34
N SER A 75 3.78 6.49 -2.76
CA SER A 75 4.75 5.67 -3.49
C SER A 75 5.09 6.25 -4.86
N SER A 76 6.29 5.96 -5.38
CA SER A 76 6.86 6.58 -6.59
C SER A 76 5.96 6.46 -7.83
N ASN A 77 5.25 5.34 -8.00
CA ASN A 77 4.26 5.14 -9.06
C ASN A 77 2.83 5.03 -8.48
N GLY A 78 2.54 5.83 -7.45
CA GLY A 78 1.24 5.90 -6.80
C GLY A 78 0.71 4.55 -6.33
N PHE A 79 -0.59 4.32 -6.59
CA PHE A 79 -1.27 3.09 -6.21
C PHE A 79 -0.69 1.84 -6.89
N HIS A 80 -0.21 1.93 -8.14
CA HIS A 80 0.34 0.76 -8.85
C HIS A 80 1.53 0.15 -8.08
N SER A 81 2.55 0.96 -7.76
CA SER A 81 3.71 0.49 -6.99
C SER A 81 3.30 -0.04 -5.60
N ALA A 82 2.38 0.65 -4.93
CA ALA A 82 1.89 0.21 -3.62
C ALA A 82 1.13 -1.12 -3.70
N ALA A 83 0.33 -1.36 -4.73
CA ALA A 83 -0.36 -2.63 -4.91
C ALA A 83 0.64 -3.79 -5.11
N LEU A 84 1.69 -3.59 -5.90
CA LEU A 84 2.75 -4.60 -6.10
C LEU A 84 3.53 -4.88 -4.81
N GLN A 85 3.89 -3.83 -4.06
CA GLN A 85 4.50 -3.98 -2.73
C GLN A 85 3.58 -4.74 -1.76
N ALA A 86 2.28 -4.49 -1.82
CA ALA A 86 1.30 -5.22 -1.01
C ALA A 86 1.25 -6.70 -1.38
N LEU A 87 1.22 -7.07 -2.66
CA LEU A 87 1.25 -8.47 -3.11
C LEU A 87 2.50 -9.19 -2.60
N ASN A 88 3.67 -8.56 -2.79
CA ASN A 88 4.95 -9.09 -2.28
C ASN A 88 4.90 -9.29 -0.77
N LYS A 89 4.44 -8.27 -0.03
CA LYS A 89 4.31 -8.36 1.43
C LYS A 89 3.34 -9.44 1.84
N LEU A 90 2.25 -9.67 1.11
CA LEU A 90 1.25 -10.69 1.40
C LEU A 90 1.69 -12.11 1.02
N GLY A 91 2.84 -12.27 0.35
CA GLY A 91 3.33 -13.57 -0.12
C GLY A 91 2.55 -14.09 -1.33
N VAL A 92 1.91 -13.20 -2.09
CA VAL A 92 1.14 -13.57 -3.29
C VAL A 92 2.09 -13.56 -4.48
N ALA A 93 2.33 -14.72 -5.10
CA ALA A 93 3.11 -14.81 -6.32
C ALA A 93 2.34 -14.18 -7.49
N TRP A 94 2.93 -13.15 -8.10
CA TRP A 94 2.32 -12.39 -9.19
C TRP A 94 3.33 -12.13 -10.31
N GLU A 95 2.80 -11.85 -11.50
CA GLU A 95 3.54 -11.41 -12.67
C GLU A 95 2.84 -10.20 -13.31
N GLN A 96 3.61 -9.39 -14.04
CA GLN A 96 3.06 -8.29 -14.83
C GLN A 96 2.07 -8.84 -15.89
N SER A 97 0.99 -8.10 -16.17
CA SER A 97 0.09 -8.42 -17.28
C SER A 97 0.83 -8.40 -18.62
N ASP A 98 0.26 -9.05 -19.64
CA ASP A 98 0.89 -9.08 -20.97
C ASP A 98 0.97 -7.67 -21.58
N SER A 99 -0.05 -6.83 -21.32
CA SER A 99 -0.05 -5.42 -21.76
C SER A 99 1.08 -4.61 -21.12
N THR A 100 1.31 -4.80 -19.82
CA THR A 100 2.42 -4.15 -19.09
C THR A 100 3.78 -4.67 -19.57
N LYS A 101 3.93 -5.98 -19.79
CA LYS A 101 5.17 -6.56 -20.33
C LYS A 101 5.46 -6.02 -21.74
N ALA A 102 4.46 -6.02 -22.62
CA ALA A 102 4.62 -5.51 -23.98
C ALA A 102 4.99 -4.02 -24.03
N TYR A 103 4.39 -3.19 -23.17
CA TYR A 103 4.76 -1.78 -23.05
C TYR A 103 6.20 -1.60 -22.54
N ASN A 104 6.56 -2.28 -21.46
CA ASN A 104 7.89 -2.18 -20.85
C ASN A 104 9.01 -2.68 -21.80
N GLU A 105 8.71 -3.66 -22.64
CA GLU A 105 9.65 -4.21 -23.63
C GLU A 105 9.65 -3.45 -24.96
N GLY A 106 8.88 -2.36 -25.08
CA GLY A 106 8.79 -1.56 -26.31
C GLY A 106 8.04 -2.25 -27.47
N ARG A 107 7.38 -3.37 -27.21
CA ARG A 107 6.56 -4.12 -28.19
C ARG A 107 5.18 -3.49 -28.42
N SER A 108 4.79 -2.51 -27.59
CA SER A 108 3.55 -1.74 -27.73
C SER A 108 3.76 -0.30 -27.30
N THR A 109 3.10 0.63 -27.98
CA THR A 109 3.03 2.05 -27.60
C THR A 109 1.81 2.36 -26.72
N GLN A 110 0.89 1.40 -26.55
CA GLN A 110 -0.29 1.57 -25.72
C GLN A 110 0.11 1.55 -24.24
N ILE A 111 -0.17 2.66 -23.54
CA ILE A 111 0.10 2.79 -22.10
C ILE A 111 -1.01 2.06 -21.32
N PRO A 112 -0.68 1.04 -20.50
CA PRO A 112 -1.68 0.36 -19.67
C PRO A 112 -2.24 1.31 -18.60
N VAL A 113 -3.56 1.54 -18.64
CA VAL A 113 -4.24 2.48 -17.73
C VAL A 113 -4.48 1.86 -16.35
N ASN A 114 -4.81 0.57 -16.31
CA ASN A 114 -5.17 -0.11 -15.07
C ASN A 114 -3.99 -0.92 -14.50
N PRO A 115 -3.74 -0.85 -13.18
CA PRO A 115 -2.77 -1.71 -12.52
C PRO A 115 -3.28 -3.16 -12.57
N THR A 116 -2.75 -3.94 -13.50
CA THR A 116 -3.23 -5.29 -13.78
C THR A 116 -2.09 -6.29 -13.65
N VAL A 117 -2.35 -7.39 -12.94
CA VAL A 117 -1.37 -8.44 -12.66
C VAL A 117 -1.96 -9.81 -12.93
N LYS A 118 -1.11 -10.77 -13.26
CA LYS A 118 -1.45 -12.19 -13.27
C LYS A 118 -1.05 -12.79 -11.92
N VAL A 119 -1.96 -13.47 -11.24
CA VAL A 119 -1.65 -14.14 -9.97
C VAL A 119 -1.60 -15.65 -10.18
N LYS A 120 -0.60 -16.32 -9.57
CA LYS A 120 -0.44 -17.78 -9.71
C LYS A 120 -1.40 -18.58 -8.83
N ALA A 121 -2.01 -17.93 -7.85
CA ALA A 121 -2.94 -18.54 -6.90
C ALA A 121 -4.15 -17.63 -6.65
N ARG A 122 -5.21 -18.19 -6.06
CA ARG A 122 -6.45 -17.44 -5.79
C ARG A 122 -6.18 -16.22 -4.89
N PHE A 123 -6.48 -15.03 -5.42
CA PHE A 123 -6.41 -13.77 -4.68
C PHE A 123 -7.77 -13.07 -4.69
N ASN A 124 -8.49 -13.14 -3.56
CA ASN A 124 -9.83 -12.54 -3.43
C ASN A 124 -9.82 -11.16 -2.76
N ARG A 125 -8.64 -10.67 -2.32
CA ARG A 125 -8.57 -9.42 -1.57
C ARG A 125 -8.63 -8.24 -2.52
N ARG A 126 -9.62 -7.36 -2.34
CA ARG A 126 -9.69 -6.09 -3.04
C ARG A 126 -8.62 -5.12 -2.54
N LEU A 127 -7.82 -4.58 -3.46
CA LEU A 127 -6.87 -3.49 -3.21
C LEU A 127 -7.25 -2.28 -4.06
N SER A 128 -7.46 -1.12 -3.44
CA SER A 128 -7.84 0.13 -4.10
C SER A 128 -7.47 1.34 -3.25
N ASP A 129 -7.09 2.44 -3.89
CA ASP A 129 -6.93 3.76 -3.23
C ASP A 129 -8.20 4.62 -3.34
N GLY A 130 -9.31 4.05 -3.82
CA GLY A 130 -10.57 4.72 -4.13
C GLY A 130 -10.67 5.26 -5.56
N ARG A 131 -9.56 5.44 -6.28
CA ARG A 131 -9.51 5.94 -7.66
C ARG A 131 -9.11 4.85 -8.66
N ALA A 132 -8.16 4.03 -8.26
CA ALA A 132 -7.69 2.87 -8.97
C ALA A 132 -7.92 1.61 -8.14
N GLU A 133 -8.00 0.48 -8.82
CA GLU A 133 -8.15 -0.84 -8.21
C GLU A 133 -7.23 -1.82 -8.92
N LEU A 134 -6.58 -2.68 -8.15
CA LEU A 134 -5.75 -3.75 -8.68
C LEU A 134 -6.64 -4.76 -9.40
N ARG A 135 -6.44 -4.92 -10.70
CA ARG A 135 -7.11 -5.95 -11.50
C ARG A 135 -6.25 -7.21 -11.56
N VAL A 136 -6.94 -8.35 -11.53
CA VAL A 136 -6.31 -9.67 -11.59
C VAL A 136 -6.76 -10.36 -12.86
N GLU A 137 -5.79 -10.65 -13.73
CA GLU A 137 -5.96 -11.50 -14.91
C GLU A 137 -5.68 -12.95 -14.55
N ARG A 138 -6.33 -13.87 -15.28
CA ARG A 138 -6.04 -15.30 -15.26
C ARG A 138 -5.06 -15.66 -16.35
#